data_AF-F4XB93-F1
#
_entry.id   AF-F4XB93-F1
#
_cell.length_a   1.000
_cell.length_b   1.000
_cell.length_c   1.000
_cell.angle_alpha   90.00
_cell.angle_beta   90.00
_cell.angle_gamma   90.00
#
_symmetry.space_group_name_H-M   'P 1'
#
loop_
_entity.id
_entity.type
_entity.pdbx_description
1 polymer ?
#
loop_
_entity_poly.entity_id
_entity_poly.type
_entity_poly.pdbx_seq_one_letter_code
_entity_poly.pdbx_strand_id
1 'polypeptide(L)'
;MSILGWLSSHPILSCNIEIPKDYLQAIEGEAKGLYSKQIPLVPVYIHVDNYIENRVYYTIYYFPAGTVGMSYQDEDGYCIEKPLTGL
;
A
#
# COMPACT_ATOMS: atom_id res chain seq x y z
N MET A 1 -21.33 14.53 16.66
CA MET A 1 -21.01 14.15 15.28
C MET A 1 -19.65 13.48 15.31
N SER A 2 -19.62 12.15 15.23
CA SER A 2 -18.43 11.34 15.56
C SER A 2 -17.35 11.45 14.49
N ILE A 3 -16.08 11.47 14.93
CA ILE A 3 -14.88 11.51 14.07
C ILE A 3 -14.84 10.34 13.05
N LEU A 4 -15.60 9.27 13.31
CA LEU A 4 -15.84 8.14 12.41
C LEU A 4 -16.62 8.49 11.13
N GLY A 5 -17.41 9.57 11.11
CA GLY A 5 -18.14 10.00 9.92
C GLY A 5 -17.23 10.54 8.81
N TRP A 6 -16.04 11.05 9.17
CA TRP A 6 -15.09 11.61 8.21
C TRP A 6 -14.31 10.56 7.41
N LEU A 7 -14.10 9.36 7.96
CA LEU A 7 -13.44 8.26 7.24
C LEU A 7 -14.36 7.54 6.25
N SER A 8 -15.68 7.82 6.29
CA SER A 8 -16.67 7.17 5.43
C SER A 8 -16.61 7.58 3.95
N SER A 9 -15.77 8.56 3.61
CA SER A 9 -15.73 9.18 2.27
C SER A 9 -14.58 8.69 1.38
N HIS A 10 -14.00 7.53 1.69
CA HIS A 10 -12.81 6.95 1.07
C HIS A 10 -11.50 7.60 1.59
N PRO A 11 -10.50 6.81 2.02
CA PRO A 11 -9.16 7.35 2.07
C PRO A 11 -8.85 7.78 0.64
N ILE A 12 -8.67 9.09 0.47
CA ILE A 12 -8.11 9.66 -0.74
C ILE A 12 -6.69 9.09 -0.79
N LEU A 13 -6.59 7.91 -1.39
CA LEU A 13 -5.46 7.44 -2.13
C LEU A 13 -5.21 8.52 -3.17
N SER A 14 -4.52 9.60 -2.77
CA SER A 14 -3.87 10.50 -3.72
C SER A 14 -2.69 9.71 -4.25
N CYS A 15 -3.01 8.73 -5.09
CA CYS A 15 -2.12 7.89 -5.83
C CYS A 15 -1.40 8.77 -6.86
N ASN A 16 -0.44 9.58 -6.41
CA ASN A 16 0.55 10.14 -7.32
C ASN A 16 1.56 9.02 -7.58
N ILE A 17 1.10 8.07 -8.39
CA ILE A 17 1.66 6.75 -8.58
C ILE A 17 2.41 6.76 -9.91
N GLU A 18 3.72 6.54 -9.85
CA GLU A 18 4.54 6.10 -10.99
C GLU A 18 4.65 4.56 -11.00
N ILE A 19 3.54 3.85 -10.76
CA ILE A 19 3.49 2.39 -10.93
C ILE A 19 3.32 2.09 -12.42
N PRO A 20 4.11 1.14 -12.98
CA PRO A 20 3.87 0.69 -14.35
C PRO A 20 2.43 0.20 -14.49
N LYS A 21 1.72 0.67 -15.52
CA LYS A 21 0.26 0.48 -15.66
C LYS A 21 -0.20 -0.97 -15.53
N ASP A 22 0.63 -1.91 -15.93
CA ASP A 22 0.36 -3.35 -15.91
C ASP A 22 0.22 -3.89 -14.47
N TYR A 23 0.89 -3.26 -13.49
CA TYR A 23 0.89 -3.67 -12.09
C TYR A 23 -0.03 -2.83 -11.20
N LEU A 24 -0.58 -1.73 -11.73
CA LEU A 24 -1.38 -0.77 -10.97
C LEU A 24 -2.59 -1.44 -10.31
N GLN A 25 -3.36 -2.20 -11.09
CA GLN A 25 -4.60 -2.81 -10.58
C GLN A 25 -4.32 -3.85 -9.49
N ALA A 26 -3.25 -4.62 -9.65
CA ALA A 26 -2.81 -5.58 -8.66
C ALA A 26 -2.38 -4.86 -7.37
N ILE A 27 -1.47 -3.89 -7.46
CA ILE A 27 -0.94 -3.20 -6.28
C ILE A 27 -2.04 -2.40 -5.56
N GLU A 28 -2.92 -1.70 -6.30
CA GLU A 28 -4.06 -1.00 -5.69
C GLU A 28 -5.09 -1.94 -5.05
N GLY A 29 -5.30 -3.13 -5.62
CA GLY A 29 -6.21 -4.13 -5.06
C GLY A 29 -5.74 -4.60 -3.68
N GLU A 30 -4.46 -4.95 -3.56
CA GLU A 30 -3.86 -5.39 -2.30
C GLU A 30 -3.74 -4.24 -1.31
N ALA A 31 -3.28 -3.07 -1.76
CA ALA A 31 -3.13 -1.90 -0.92
C ALA A 31 -4.46 -1.29 -0.47
N LYS A 32 -5.63 -1.72 -0.97
CA LYS A 32 -6.93 -1.36 -0.39
C LYS A 32 -7.26 -2.19 0.86
N GLY A 33 -6.49 -3.23 1.15
CA GLY A 33 -6.60 -4.05 2.36
C GLY A 33 -6.03 -3.36 3.60
N LEU A 34 -6.69 -3.54 4.74
CA LEU A 34 -6.08 -3.21 6.04
C LEU A 34 -4.84 -4.09 6.24
N TYR A 35 -3.68 -3.50 6.55
CA TYR A 35 -2.44 -4.24 6.86
C TYR A 35 -2.65 -5.29 7.97
N SER A 36 -3.52 -4.98 8.93
CA SER A 36 -3.92 -5.90 9.99
C SER A 36 -5.35 -5.61 10.44
N LYS A 37 -6.11 -6.64 10.80
CA LYS A 37 -7.42 -6.48 11.46
C LYS A 37 -7.30 -5.89 12.88
N GLN A 38 -6.10 -5.95 13.48
CA GLN A 38 -5.85 -5.53 14.85
C GLN A 38 -5.43 -4.05 14.95
N ILE A 39 -4.81 -3.50 13.91
CA ILE A 39 -4.37 -2.12 13.85
C ILE A 39 -5.01 -1.48 12.62
N PRO A 40 -5.92 -0.50 12.78
CA PRO A 40 -6.62 0.14 11.66
C PRO A 40 -5.66 1.11 10.94
N LEU A 41 -4.69 0.54 10.24
CA LEU A 41 -3.75 1.27 9.40
C LEU A 41 -4.39 1.53 8.06
N VAL A 42 -4.47 2.80 7.70
CA VAL A 42 -5.04 3.24 6.44
C VAL A 42 -3.90 3.58 5.48
N PRO A 43 -3.81 2.89 4.34
CA PRO A 43 -2.80 3.20 3.33
C PRO A 43 -3.14 4.57 2.71
N VAL A 44 -2.17 5.48 2.75
CA VAL A 44 -2.33 6.87 2.28
C VAL A 44 -1.48 7.17 1.05
N TYR A 45 -0.38 6.45 0.87
CA TYR A 45 0.54 6.67 -0.24
C TYR A 45 1.31 5.40 -0.59
N ILE A 46 1.63 5.23 -1.87
CA ILE A 46 2.44 4.13 -2.38
C ILE A 46 3.56 4.74 -3.21
N HIS A 47 4.81 4.36 -2.91
CA HIS A 47 6.00 4.74 -3.64
C HIS A 47 6.60 3.52 -4.34
N VAL A 48 6.89 3.60 -5.64
CA VAL A 48 7.62 2.55 -6.33
C VAL A 48 9.10 2.79 -6.15
N ASP A 49 9.77 1.86 -5.51
CA ASP A 49 11.19 1.97 -5.22
C ASP A 49 12.03 1.56 -6.42
N ASN A 50 11.71 0.42 -7.05
CA ASN A 50 12.43 -0.12 -8.21
C ASN A 50 11.59 -1.11 -9.04
N TYR A 51 12.01 -1.34 -10.28
CA TYR A 51 11.55 -2.45 -11.12
C TYR A 51 12.75 -3.27 -11.61
N ILE A 52 12.83 -4.54 -11.23
CA ILE A 52 13.95 -5.43 -11.53
C ILE A 52 13.37 -6.79 -11.93
N GLU A 53 13.77 -7.33 -13.09
CA GLU A 53 13.45 -8.71 -13.49
C GLU A 53 11.96 -9.12 -13.35
N ASN A 54 11.04 -8.28 -13.85
CA ASN A 54 9.59 -8.49 -13.72
C ASN A 54 9.03 -8.47 -12.28
N ARG A 55 9.77 -7.87 -11.35
CA ARG A 55 9.35 -7.63 -9.98
C ARG A 55 9.32 -6.13 -9.70
N VAL A 56 8.20 -5.66 -9.19
CA VAL A 56 8.03 -4.29 -8.70
C VAL A 56 8.27 -4.27 -7.21
N TYR A 57 9.20 -3.43 -6.76
CA TYR A 57 9.42 -3.14 -5.35
C TYR A 57 8.77 -1.81 -5.02
N TYR A 58 7.96 -1.77 -3.96
CA TYR A 58 7.24 -0.57 -3.59
C TYR A 58 7.03 -0.49 -2.08
N THR A 59 6.90 0.73 -1.58
CA THR A 59 6.67 1.02 -0.17
C THR A 59 5.27 1.60 0.01
N ILE A 60 4.48 1.01 0.91
CA ILE A 60 3.18 1.52 1.33
C ILE A 60 3.36 2.34 2.61
N TYR A 61 2.79 3.54 2.62
CA TYR A 61 2.76 4.45 3.75
C TYR A 61 1.37 4.42 4.37
N TYR A 62 1.33 4.23 5.69
CA TYR A 62 0.10 4.12 6.47
C TYR A 62 -0.08 5.29 7.44
N PHE A 63 -1.33 5.67 7.65
CA PHE A 63 -1.76 6.58 8.72
C PHE A 63 -2.28 5.76 9.92
N PRO A 64 -2.01 6.19 11.18
CA PRO A 64 -1.34 7.42 11.59
C PRO A 64 0.19 7.38 11.50
N ALA A 65 0.79 6.20 11.47
CA ALA A 65 2.21 6.04 11.23
C ALA A 65 2.51 4.63 10.71
N GLY A 66 3.55 4.55 9.90
CA GLY A 66 4.24 3.31 9.57
C GLY A 66 4.38 3.05 8.07
N THR A 67 5.41 2.29 7.72
CA THR A 67 5.69 1.91 6.33
C THR A 67 5.93 0.42 6.21
N VAL A 68 5.54 -0.14 5.07
CA VAL A 68 5.76 -1.55 4.71
C VAL A 68 6.41 -1.59 3.34
N GLY A 69 7.53 -2.29 3.24
CA GLY A 69 8.16 -2.59 1.95
C GLY A 69 7.58 -3.86 1.39
N MET A 70 7.12 -3.80 0.15
CA MET A 70 6.46 -4.89 -0.56
C MET A 70 7.17 -5.16 -1.88
N SER A 71 7.02 -6.37 -2.39
CA SER A 71 7.29 -6.70 -3.78
C SER A 71 6.09 -7.38 -4.43
N TYR A 72 5.94 -7.20 -5.74
CA TYR A 72 4.96 -7.90 -6.56
C TYR A 72 5.60 -8.45 -7.81
N GLN A 73 5.27 -9.69 -8.15
CA GLN A 73 5.61 -10.34 -9.41
C GLN A 73 4.43 -11.20 -9.85
N ASP A 74 4.10 -11.21 -11.15
CA ASP A 74 2.90 -11.88 -11.67
C ASP A 74 2.82 -13.38 -11.28
N GLU A 75 3.95 -14.08 -11.27
CA GLU A 75 4.01 -15.52 -10.97
C GLU A 75 3.97 -15.82 -9.47
N ASP A 76 4.57 -14.97 -8.64
CA ASP A 76 4.78 -15.22 -7.20
C ASP A 76 3.78 -14.46 -6.29
N GLY A 77 3.02 -13.51 -6.85
CA GLY A 77 2.13 -12.64 -6.09
C GLY A 77 2.87 -11.59 -5.28
N TYR A 78 2.36 -11.29 -4.07
CA TYR A 78 2.90 -10.26 -3.19
C TYR A 78 3.76 -10.83 -2.08
N CYS A 79 4.88 -10.16 -1.79
CA CYS A 79 5.74 -10.47 -0.65
C CYS A 79 6.00 -9.23 0.20
N ILE A 80 6.06 -9.41 1.53
CA ILE A 80 6.55 -8.39 2.44
C ILE A 80 8.07 -8.47 2.48
N GLU A 81 8.74 -7.48 1.91
CA GLU A 81 10.21 -7.35 1.90
C GLU A 81 10.72 -6.71 3.18
N LYS A 82 9.96 -5.74 3.71
CA LYS A 82 10.26 -5.06 4.97
C LYS A 82 8.97 -4.98 5.79
N PRO A 83 8.95 -5.59 6.99
CA PRO A 83 7.76 -5.55 7.84
C PRO A 83 7.46 -4.12 8.30
N LEU A 84 6.27 -3.92 8.86
CA LEU A 84 5.84 -2.61 9.33
C LEU A 84 6.86 -2.01 10.30
N THR A 85 7.32 -0.80 10.00
CA THR A 85 8.21 -0.01 10.86
C THR A 85 7.58 1.35 11.17
N GLY A 86 7.94 1.96 12.29
CA GLY A 86 7.47 3.32 12.66
C GLY A 86 6.14 3.39 13.42
N LEU A 87 5.75 2.29 14.09
CA LEU A 87 4.71 2.28 15.13
C LEU A 87 5.28 2.66 16.50
#